data_AF-A0AAE3ICE6-F1
#
_entry.id   AF-A0AAE3ICE6-F1
#
_cell.length_a   1.000
_cell.length_b   1.000
_cell.length_c   1.000
_cell.angle_alpha   90.00
_cell.angle_beta   90.00
_cell.angle_gamma   90.00
#
_symmetry.space_group_name_H-M   'P 1'
#
loop_
_entity.id
_entity.type
_entity.pdbx_description
1 polymer ?
#
loop_
_entity_poly.entity_id
_entity_poly.type
_entity_poly.pdbx_seq_one_letter_code
_entity_poly.pdbx_strand_id
1 'polypeptide(L)'
;MALPVETAKLPRRVYGAGLLVLGIGNLSYGVGQYVAGTQLPVLSLVQLVMGVTLFLIGGLVVVESDRLSTPDLSDRALLAIGVVGGVVGVYMTIAGIVVLRATPGGF
;
A
#
# COMPACT_ATOMS: atom_id res chain seq x y z
N MET A 1 28.95 10.73 17.15
CA MET A 1 29.08 10.40 15.73
C MET A 1 27.72 10.65 15.10
N ALA A 2 27.55 11.75 14.35
CA ALA A 2 26.28 12.07 13.71
C ALA A 2 26.14 11.23 12.43
N LEU A 3 25.11 10.38 12.38
CA LEU A 3 24.78 9.64 11.15
C LEU A 3 24.33 10.65 10.08
N PRO A 4 24.76 10.49 8.82
CA PRO A 4 24.41 11.41 7.75
C PRO A 4 22.88 11.49 7.61
N VAL A 5 22.35 12.71 7.55
CA VAL A 5 20.91 13.05 7.53
C VAL A 5 20.13 12.27 6.46
N GLU A 6 20.78 11.81 5.39
CA GLU A 6 20.18 10.93 4.38
C GLU A 6 19.78 9.54 4.92
N THR A 7 20.57 8.95 5.81
CA THR A 7 20.29 7.60 6.34
C THR A 7 19.11 7.56 7.31
N ALA A 8 18.85 8.67 8.02
CA ALA A 8 17.70 8.79 8.91
C ALA A 8 16.35 8.87 8.17
N LYS A 9 16.36 9.25 6.87
CA LYS A 9 15.14 9.35 6.05
C LYS A 9 14.76 8.04 5.35
N LEU A 10 15.67 7.07 5.29
CA LEU A 10 15.47 5.81 4.59
C LEU A 10 14.33 4.97 5.22
N PRO A 11 14.27 4.75 6.54
CA PRO A 11 13.18 3.98 7.17
C PRO A 11 11.80 4.55 6.85
N ARG A 12 11.71 5.88 6.86
CA ARG A 12 10.49 6.62 6.59
C ARG A 12 10.05 6.53 5.13
N ARG A 13 11.00 6.63 4.19
CA ARG A 13 10.72 6.44 2.75
C ARG A 13 10.31 5.01 2.45
N VAL A 14 10.94 4.02 3.08
CA VAL A 14 10.56 2.60 2.93
C VAL A 14 9.17 2.34 3.49
N TYR A 15 8.84 2.91 4.65
CA TYR A 15 7.49 2.87 5.20
C TYR A 15 6.46 3.45 4.21
N GLY A 16 6.68 4.69 3.73
CA GLY A 16 5.77 5.32 2.77
C GLY A 16 5.64 4.57 1.44
N ALA A 17 6.75 4.03 0.92
CA ALA A 17 6.75 3.20 -0.28
C ALA A 17 5.98 1.89 -0.07
N GLY A 18 6.13 1.26 1.09
CA GLY A 18 5.35 0.08 1.47
C GLY A 18 3.85 0.35 1.50
N LEU A 19 3.44 1.48 2.08
CA LEU A 19 2.04 1.90 2.10
C LEU A 19 1.50 2.20 0.69
N LEU A 20 2.31 2.82 -0.18
CA LEU A 20 1.94 3.06 -1.58
C LEU A 20 1.63 1.75 -2.31
N VAL A 21 2.55 0.78 -2.20
CA VAL A 21 2.41 -0.53 -2.84
C VAL A 21 1.22 -1.30 -2.26
N LEU A 22 1.01 -1.24 -0.93
CA LEU A 22 -0.16 -1.83 -0.28
C LEU A 22 -1.47 -1.16 -0.72
N GLY A 23 -1.45 0.17 -0.89
CA GLY A 23 -2.58 0.93 -1.43
C GLY A 23 -2.94 0.47 -2.84
N ILE A 24 -1.95 0.36 -3.73
CA ILE A 24 -2.13 -0.18 -5.09
C ILE A 24 -2.67 -1.60 -5.04
N GLY A 25 -2.11 -2.47 -4.19
CA GLY A 25 -2.59 -3.84 -4.01
C GLY A 25 -4.06 -3.91 -3.62
N ASN A 26 -4.49 -3.09 -2.67
CA ASN A 26 -5.90 -2.99 -2.27
C ASN A 26 -6.79 -2.47 -3.40
N LEU A 27 -6.33 -1.47 -4.16
CA LEU A 27 -7.08 -0.96 -5.31
C LEU A 27 -7.26 -2.04 -6.38
N SER A 28 -6.16 -2.69 -6.80
CA SER A 28 -6.19 -3.75 -7.80
C SER A 28 -7.07 -4.92 -7.39
N TYR A 29 -6.95 -5.38 -6.14
CA TYR A 29 -7.74 -6.48 -5.63
C TYR A 29 -9.22 -6.10 -5.46
N GLY A 30 -9.51 -4.93 -4.89
CA GLY A 30 -10.88 -4.43 -4.71
C GLY A 30 -11.62 -4.25 -6.04
N VAL A 31 -10.97 -3.68 -7.06
CA VAL A 31 -11.51 -3.60 -8.43
C VAL A 31 -11.74 -5.00 -8.99
N GLY A 32 -10.76 -5.90 -8.87
CA GLY A 32 -10.88 -7.27 -9.35
C GLY A 32 -12.09 -8.00 -8.76
N GLN A 33 -12.25 -7.96 -7.44
CA GLN A 33 -13.37 -8.59 -6.75
C GLN A 33 -14.71 -7.95 -7.08
N TYR A 34 -14.75 -6.62 -7.27
CA TYR A 34 -15.96 -5.92 -7.70
C TYR A 34 -16.40 -6.33 -9.11
N VAL A 35 -15.47 -6.36 -10.06
CA VAL A 35 -15.74 -6.74 -11.46
C VAL A 35 -16.10 -8.22 -11.58
N ALA A 36 -15.40 -9.09 -10.84
CA ALA A 36 -15.64 -10.53 -10.85
C ALA A 36 -16.96 -10.93 -10.16
N GLY A 37 -17.55 -10.04 -9.35
CA GLY A 37 -18.75 -10.34 -8.57
C GLY A 37 -18.54 -11.42 -7.49
N THR A 38 -17.29 -11.72 -7.14
CA THR A 38 -16.89 -12.78 -6.20
C THR A 38 -17.04 -12.37 -4.73
N GLN A 39 -17.21 -11.07 -4.46
CA GLN A 39 -17.28 -10.50 -3.13
C GLN A 39 -18.45 -9.52 -3.02
N LEU A 40 -18.99 -9.34 -1.81
CA LEU A 40 -20.01 -8.32 -1.54
C LEU A 40 -19.51 -6.94 -1.98
N PRO A 41 -20.29 -6.17 -2.77
CA PRO A 41 -19.88 -4.87 -3.29
C PRO A 41 -19.42 -3.89 -2.20
N VAL A 42 -20.05 -3.94 -1.02
CA VAL A 42 -19.69 -3.10 0.12
C VAL A 42 -18.26 -3.39 0.61
N LEU A 43 -17.86 -4.67 0.65
CA LEU A 43 -16.50 -5.03 1.06
C LEU A 43 -15.47 -4.57 0.02
N SER A 44 -15.78 -4.70 -1.27
CA SER A 44 -14.93 -4.16 -2.34
C SER A 44 -14.80 -2.64 -2.25
N LEU A 45 -15.88 -1.92 -1.93
CA LEU A 45 -15.85 -0.48 -1.72
C LEU A 45 -14.97 -0.09 -0.52
N VAL A 46 -15.13 -0.77 0.63
CA VAL A 46 -14.27 -0.54 1.80
C VAL A 46 -12.80 -0.75 1.44
N GLN A 47 -12.51 -1.77 0.65
CA GLN A 47 -11.16 -2.07 0.20
C GLN A 47 -10.60 -0.99 -0.74
N LEU A 48 -11.42 -0.45 -1.64
CA LEU A 48 -11.05 0.68 -2.48
C LEU A 48 -10.76 1.93 -1.64
N VAL A 49 -11.61 2.25 -0.66
CA VAL A 49 -11.40 3.38 0.25
C VAL A 49 -10.10 3.22 1.02
N MET A 50 -9.86 2.05 1.62
CA MET A 50 -8.58 1.76 2.29
C MET A 50 -7.39 1.89 1.33
N GLY A 51 -7.52 1.37 0.11
CA GLY A 51 -6.48 1.46 -0.91
C GLY A 51 -6.11 2.90 -1.27
N VAL A 52 -7.11 3.75 -1.51
CA VAL A 52 -6.91 5.19 -1.75
C VAL A 52 -6.26 5.85 -0.55
N THR A 53 -6.75 5.60 0.67
CA THR A 53 -6.20 6.19 1.90
C THR A 53 -4.73 5.82 2.09
N LEU A 54 -4.38 4.54 1.93
CA LEU A 54 -3.00 4.07 2.06
C LEU A 54 -2.09 4.63 0.97
N PHE A 55 -2.59 4.75 -0.26
CA PHE A 55 -1.86 5.35 -1.36
C PHE A 55 -1.56 6.83 -1.07
N LEU A 56 -2.55 7.60 -0.63
CA LEU A 56 -2.37 9.02 -0.31
C LEU A 56 -1.44 9.22 0.88
N ILE A 57 -1.60 8.46 1.97
CA ILE A 57 -0.72 8.53 3.13
C ILE A 57 0.72 8.14 2.74
N GLY A 58 0.88 7.04 2.01
CA GLY A 58 2.19 6.59 1.54
C GLY A 58 2.87 7.64 0.66
N GLY A 59 2.13 8.22 -0.28
CA GLY A 59 2.61 9.29 -1.16
C GLY A 59 3.02 10.53 -0.39
N LEU A 60 2.20 10.98 0.56
CA LEU A 60 2.51 12.12 1.41
C LEU A 60 3.74 11.85 2.27
N VAL A 61 3.89 10.64 2.83
CA VAL A 61 5.07 10.23 3.59
C VAL A 61 6.32 10.21 2.73
N VAL A 62 6.25 9.78 1.46
CA VAL A 62 7.41 9.76 0.56
C VAL A 62 7.81 11.18 0.13
N VAL A 63 6.85 12.03 -0.24
CA VAL A 63 7.09 13.37 -0.77
C VAL A 63 7.41 14.38 0.35
N GLU A 64 6.63 14.38 1.42
CA GLU A 64 6.70 15.35 2.52
C GLU A 64 7.20 14.72 3.83
N SER A 65 8.14 13.78 3.71
CA SER A 65 8.78 13.10 4.85
C SER A 65 9.39 14.05 5.90
N ASP A 66 9.65 15.32 5.59
CA ASP A 66 10.24 16.24 6.57
C ASP A 66 9.21 17.10 7.31
N ARG A 67 7.97 17.20 6.79
CA ARG A 67 6.91 18.07 7.36
C ARG A 67 5.89 17.32 8.20
N LEU A 68 5.73 16.04 7.92
CA LEU A 68 4.84 15.19 8.68
C LEU A 68 5.54 14.71 9.97
N SER A 69 4.84 14.70 11.09
CA SER A 69 5.27 13.90 12.24
C SER A 69 5.06 12.43 11.88
N THR A 70 6.13 11.64 11.80
CA THR A 70 5.97 10.19 11.73
C THR A 70 5.29 9.69 13.00
N PRO A 71 4.59 8.54 12.94
CA PRO A 71 4.21 7.83 14.14
C PRO A 71 5.45 7.65 15.03
N ASP A 72 5.29 7.77 16.34
CA ASP A 72 6.39 7.63 17.32
C ASP A 72 6.79 6.15 17.44
N LEU A 73 7.38 5.65 16.36
CA LEU A 73 7.75 4.27 16.13
C LEU A 73 9.25 4.22 15.83
N SER A 74 9.90 3.16 16.31
CA SER A 74 11.30 2.92 15.99
C SER A 74 11.52 2.76 14.47
N ASP A 75 12.70 3.13 13.98
CA ASP A 75 13.09 2.95 12.58
C ASP A 75 12.93 1.50 12.10
N ARG A 76 13.19 0.53 12.97
CA ARG A 76 12.99 -0.90 12.68
C ARG A 76 11.53 -1.24 12.45
N ALA A 77 10.62 -0.65 13.22
CA ALA A 77 9.19 -0.83 13.03
C ALA A 77 8.71 -0.20 11.73
N LEU A 78 9.18 1.01 11.39
CA LEU A 78 8.87 1.65 10.12
C LEU A 78 9.34 0.80 8.92
N LEU A 79 10.57 0.30 8.98
CA LEU A 79 11.11 -0.61 7.97
C LEU A 79 10.28 -1.89 7.88
N ALA A 80 9.98 -2.53 9.01
CA ALA A 80 9.20 -3.77 9.03
C ALA A 80 7.81 -3.56 8.43
N ILE A 81 7.10 -2.48 8.81
CA ILE A 81 5.79 -2.16 8.25
C ILE A 81 5.89 -1.85 6.76
N GLY A 82 6.90 -1.10 6.32
CA GLY A 82 7.13 -0.81 4.92
C GLY A 82 7.37 -2.08 4.08
N VAL A 83 8.23 -2.98 4.56
CA VAL A 83 8.55 -4.24 3.89
C VAL A 83 7.32 -5.16 3.86
N VAL A 84 6.65 -5.36 4.99
CA VAL A 84 5.46 -6.21 5.08
C VAL A 84 4.34 -5.65 4.21
N GLY A 85 4.07 -4.34 4.30
CA GLY A 85 3.07 -3.66 3.47
C GLY A 85 3.39 -3.79 1.99
N GLY A 86 4.66 -3.62 1.60
CA GLY A 86 5.11 -3.82 0.22
C GLY A 86 4.88 -5.24 -0.28
N VAL A 87 5.29 -6.26 0.48
CA VAL A 87 5.11 -7.68 0.12
C VAL A 87 3.63 -8.03 -0.01
N VAL A 88 2.81 -7.64 0.97
CA VAL A 88 1.36 -7.87 0.94
C VAL A 88 0.72 -7.14 -0.24
N GLY A 89 1.12 -5.89 -0.50
CA GLY A 89 0.64 -5.10 -1.63
C GLY A 89 0.93 -5.76 -2.97
N VAL A 90 2.16 -6.24 -3.18
CA VAL A 90 2.54 -6.98 -4.41
C VAL A 90 1.69 -8.23 -4.57
N TYR A 91 1.54 -9.03 -3.52
CA TYR A 91 0.69 -10.22 -3.54
C TYR A 91 -0.75 -9.87 -3.94
N MET A 92 -1.33 -8.83 -3.33
CA MET A 92 -2.70 -8.40 -3.61
C MET A 92 -2.87 -7.86 -5.03
N THR A 93 -1.88 -7.15 -5.57
CA THR A 93 -1.88 -6.73 -6.99
C THR A 93 -1.93 -7.94 -7.91
N ILE A 94 -1.07 -8.93 -7.68
CA ILE A 94 -1.05 -10.17 -8.47
C ILE A 94 -2.40 -10.89 -8.36
N ALA A 95 -2.92 -11.05 -7.14
CA ALA A 95 -4.21 -11.68 -6.90
C ALA A 95 -5.35 -10.93 -7.61
N GLY A 96 -5.36 -9.60 -7.58
CA GLY A 96 -6.35 -8.79 -8.29
C GLY A 96 -6.31 -8.99 -9.81
N ILE A 97 -5.11 -9.04 -10.39
CA ILE A 97 -4.91 -9.35 -11.82
C ILE A 97 -5.44 -10.75 -12.16
N VAL A 98 -5.15 -11.75 -11.32
CA VAL A 98 -5.63 -13.12 -11.50
C VAL A 98 -7.16 -13.19 -11.45
N VAL A 99 -7.78 -12.53 -10.46
CA VAL A 99 -9.24 -12.46 -10.32
C VAL A 99 -9.88 -11.82 -11.56
N LEU A 100 -9.33 -10.71 -12.06
CA LEU A 100 -9.82 -10.07 -13.28
C LEU A 100 -9.75 -11.01 -14.48
N ARG A 101 -8.65 -11.73 -14.66
CA ARG A 101 -8.48 -12.68 -15.78
C ARG A 101 -9.38 -13.92 -15.68
N ALA A 102 -9.73 -14.33 -14.46
CA ALA A 102 -10.61 -15.48 -14.24
C ALA A 102 -12.10 -15.16 -14.44
N THR A 103 -12.45 -13.88 -14.63
CA THR A 103 -13.84 -13.44 -14.79
C THR A 103 -14.34 -13.75 -16.22
N PRO A 104 -15.47 -14.45 -16.40
CA PRO A 104 -16.01 -14.76 -17.73
C PRO A 104 -16.41 -13.48 -18.47
N GLY A 105 -15.68 -13.13 -19.54
CA GLY A 105 -15.90 -11.92 -20.34
C GLY A 105 -14.82 -10.83 -20.19
N GLY A 106 -13.71 -11.07 -19.49
CA GLY A 106 -12.58 -10.15 -19.46
C GLY A 106 -11.90 -10.03 -20.83
N PHE A 107 -11.55 -8.80 -21.23
CA PHE A 107 -10.76 -8.46 -22.42
C PHE A 107 -9.44 -9.25 -22.51
#